data_AF-A0A0F2SD20-F1
#
_entry.id   AF-A0A0F2SD20-F1
#
_cell.length_a   1.000
_cell.length_b   1.000
_cell.length_c   1.000
_cell.angle_alpha   90.00
_cell.angle_beta   90.00
_cell.angle_gamma   90.00
#
_symmetry.space_group_name_H-M   'P 1'
#
loop_
_entity.id
_entity.type
_entity.pdbx_description
1 polymer ?
#
loop_
_entity_poly.entity_id
_entity_poly.type
_entity_poly.pdbx_seq_one_letter_code
_entity_poly.pdbx_strand_id
1 'polypeptide(L)' 'MRSIIKLTISGDVFFFEDNGFTQEQKNNLQNMADIVSQKKLQQKISSEKELCLWFINEVKANLGINLEQVKVSFVVRINF' A
#
# COMPACT_ATOMS: atom_id res chain seq x y z
N MET A 1 -20.49 -1.37 -2.92
CA MET A 1 -19.36 -1.36 -3.86
C MET A 1 -18.10 -1.64 -3.08
N ARG A 2 -17.26 -2.60 -3.49
CA ARG A 2 -15.92 -2.74 -2.91
C ARG A 2 -15.08 -1.55 -3.39
N SER A 3 -14.61 -0.74 -2.46
CA SER A 3 -13.67 0.35 -2.76
C SER A 3 -12.25 -0.18 -2.60
N ILE A 4 -11.35 0.26 -3.47
CA ILE A 4 -9.94 -0.12 -3.45
C ILE A 4 -9.07 1.12 -3.35
N ILE A 5 -7.95 0.97 -2.67
CA ILE A 5 -6.90 1.98 -2.60
C ILE A 5 -5.72 1.49 -3.41
N LYS A 6 -5.22 2.36 -4.29
CA LYS A 6 -3.95 2.16 -4.98
C LYS A 6 -2.86 2.87 -4.20
N LEU A 7 -1.81 2.15 -3.82
CA LEU A 7 -0.60 2.71 -3.22
C LEU A 7 0.60 2.42 -4.12
N THR A 8 1.47 3.41 -4.30
CA THR A 8 2.72 3.25 -5.05
C THR A 8 3.88 3.32 -4.07
N ILE A 9 4.69 2.27 -3.98
CA ILE A 9 5.84 2.18 -3.07
C ILE A 9 7.09 1.92 -3.91
N SER A 10 8.01 2.88 -3.96
CA SER A 10 9.23 2.79 -4.79
C SER A 10 8.98 2.45 -6.26
N GLY A 11 7.86 2.91 -6.83
CA GLY A 11 7.45 2.64 -8.21
C GLY A 11 6.61 1.37 -8.40
N ASP A 12 6.61 0.46 -7.43
CA ASP A 12 5.74 -0.73 -7.42
C ASP A 12 4.32 -0.32 -7.01
N VAL A 13 3.30 -0.93 -7.62
CA VAL A 13 1.90 -0.57 -7.41
C VAL A 13 1.17 -1.69 -6.69
N PHE A 14 0.58 -1.36 -5.55
CA PHE A 14 -0.18 -2.28 -4.71
C PHE A 14 -1.65 -1.83 -4.58
N PHE A 15 -2.55 -2.80 -4.51
CA PHE A 15 -3.98 -2.57 -4.35
C PHE A 15 -4.49 -3.22 -3.06
N PHE A 16 -5.23 -2.45 -2.28
CA PHE A 16 -5.79 -2.89 -1.00
C PHE A 16 -7.28 -2.58 -0.93
N GLU A 17 -8.02 -3.33 -0.12
CA GLU A 17 -9.40 -2.96 0.22
C GLU A 17 -9.41 -1.65 1.04
N ASP A 18 -10.31 -0.72 0.68
CA ASP A 18 -10.43 0.59 1.34
C ASP A 18 -11.04 0.49 2.74
N ASN A 19 -11.77 -0.60 3.05
CA ASN A 19 -12.35 -0.90 4.37
C ASN A 19 -13.05 0.28 5.10
N GLY A 20 -13.47 1.31 4.36
CA GLY A 20 -14.04 2.53 4.92
C GLY A 20 -13.04 3.43 5.65
N PHE A 21 -11.76 3.42 5.27
CA PHE A 21 -10.73 4.24 5.93
C PHE A 21 -11.06 5.73 5.86
N THR A 22 -10.82 6.42 6.98
CA THR A 22 -10.95 7.87 7.07
C THR A 22 -9.86 8.57 6.24
N GLN A 23 -10.05 9.86 5.95
CA GLN A 23 -9.02 10.64 5.24
C GLN A 23 -7.70 10.68 6.02
N GLU A 24 -7.75 10.75 7.35
CA GLU A 24 -6.57 10.70 8.21
C GLU A 24 -5.84 9.36 8.08
N GLN A 25 -6.56 8.24 8.11
CA GLN A 25 -5.98 6.91 7.89
C GLN A 25 -5.35 6.80 6.50
N LYS A 26 -5.98 7.34 5.46
CA LYS A 26 -5.42 7.39 4.11
C LYS A 26 -4.13 8.21 4.05
N ASN A 27 -4.08 9.35 4.73
CA ASN A 27 -2.88 10.16 4.83
C ASN A 27 -1.77 9.41 5.59
N ASN A 28 -2.11 8.69 6.68
CA ASN A 28 -1.15 7.89 7.44
C ASN A 28 -0.60 6.72 6.62
N LEU A 29 -1.44 6.07 5.80
CA LEU A 29 -1.01 5.02 4.86
C LEU A 29 -0.02 5.57 3.81
N GLN A 30 -0.29 6.76 3.27
CA GLN A 30 0.61 7.43 2.34
C GLN A 30 1.97 7.74 2.99
N ASN A 31 1.96 8.31 4.21
CA ASN A 31 3.18 8.59 4.95
C ASN A 31 3.99 7.30 5.22
N MET A 32 3.32 6.21 5.57
CA MET A 32 3.97 4.92 5.77
C MET A 32 4.58 4.37 4.48
N ALA A 33 3.89 4.52 3.35
CA ALA A 33 4.39 4.12 2.03
C ALA A 33 5.70 4.86 1.69
N ASP A 34 5.79 6.15 2.01
CA ASP A 34 6.99 6.96 1.78
C ASP A 34 8.15 6.51 2.69
N ILE A 35 7.88 6.23 3.97
CA ILE A 35 8.90 5.70 4.91
C ILE A 35 9.44 4.35 4.44
N VAL A 36 8.55 3.43 4.06
CA VAL A 36 8.92 2.10 3.55
C VAL A 36 9.71 2.23 2.25
N SER A 37 9.32 3.16 1.37
CA SER A 37 10.04 3.42 0.12
C SER A 37 11.49 3.87 0.36
N GLN A 38 11.73 4.77 1.32
CA GLN A 38 13.08 5.20 1.68
C GLN A 38 13.91 4.08 2.29
N LYS A 39 13.30 3.26 3.15
CA LYS A 39 13.98 2.13 3.80
C LYS A 39 14.24 0.97 2.83
N LYS A 40 13.40 0.74 1.79
CA LYS A 40 13.64 -0.25 0.72
C LYS A 40 15.01 -0.05 0.07
N LEU A 41 15.36 1.21 -0.22
CA LEU A 41 16.66 1.59 -0.79
C LEU A 41 17.83 1.20 0.14
N GLN A 42 17.64 1.30 1.46
CA GLN A 42 18.66 0.95 2.45
C GLN A 42 18.79 -0.57 2.64
N GLN A 43 17.66 -1.28 2.67
CA GLN A 43 17.61 -2.72 2.97
C GLN A 43 17.78 -3.63 1.73
N LYS A 44 17.91 -3.05 0.52
CA LYS A 44 18.07 -3.79 -0.74
C LYS A 44 16.98 -4.84 -0.99
N ILE A 45 15.75 -4.57 -0.54
CA ILE A 45 14.60 -5.45 -0.81
C ILE A 45 14.30 -5.38 -2.31
N SER A 46 14.55 -6.48 -3.01
CA SER A 46 14.41 -6.57 -4.47
C SER A 46 13.09 -7.20 -4.90
N SER A 47 12.42 -7.95 -4.02
CA SER A 47 11.17 -8.64 -4.32
C SER A 47 9.95 -7.77 -4.01
N GLU A 48 9.09 -7.59 -5.00
CA GLU A 48 7.79 -6.91 -4.86
C GLU A 48 6.92 -7.58 -3.78
N LYS A 49 6.93 -8.92 -3.71
CA LYS A 49 6.15 -9.69 -2.74
C LYS A 49 6.64 -9.45 -1.30
N GLU A 50 7.96 -9.39 -1.12
CA GLU A 50 8.56 -9.10 0.19
C GLU A 50 8.26 -7.66 0.61
N LEU A 51 8.37 -6.71 -0.33
CA LEU A 51 8.02 -5.31 -0.09
C LEU A 51 6.56 -5.15 0.34
N CYS A 52 5.63 -5.82 -0.34
CA CYS A 52 4.21 -5.77 0.00
C CYS A 52 3.95 -6.34 1.40
N LEU A 53 4.50 -7.53 1.69
CA LEU A 53 4.30 -8.17 2.99
C LEU A 53 4.89 -7.31 4.12
N TRP A 54 6.07 -6.76 3.89
CA TRP A 54 6.71 -5.90 4.85
C TRP A 54 5.93 -4.60 5.08
N PHE A 55 5.42 -3.97 4.02
CA PHE A 55 4.53 -2.80 4.15
C PHE A 55 3.27 -3.11 4.97
N ILE A 56 2.60 -4.25 4.70
CA ILE A 56 1.43 -4.68 5.48
C ILE A 56 1.78 -4.83 6.96
N ASN A 57 2.93 -5.42 7.27
CA ASN A 57 3.40 -5.59 8.64
C ASN A 57 3.70 -4.25 9.33
N GLU A 58 4.37 -3.32 8.63
CA GLU A 58 4.65 -1.98 9.17
C GLU A 58 3.36 -1.18 9.44
N VAL A 59 2.39 -1.25 8.53
CA VAL A 59 1.08 -0.60 8.72
C VAL A 59 0.35 -1.18 9.93
N LYS A 60 0.34 -2.50 10.08
CA LYS A 60 -0.27 -3.15 11.25
C LYS A 60 0.43 -2.77 12.54
N ALA A 61 1.76 -2.76 12.55
CA ALA A 61 2.57 -2.49 13.74
C ALA A 61 2.48 -1.03 14.20
N ASN A 62 2.51 -0.08 13.26
CA ASN A 62 2.59 1.35 13.58
C ASN A 62 1.21 2.04 13.59
N LEU A 63 0.27 1.59 12.77
CA LEU A 63 -1.05 2.23 12.62
C LEU A 63 -2.19 1.39 13.18
N GLY A 64 -1.96 0.12 13.53
CA GLY A 64 -3.02 -0.80 13.97
C GLY A 64 -4.04 -1.15 12.89
N ILE A 65 -3.74 -0.87 11.62
CA ILE A 65 -4.63 -1.11 10.49
C ILE A 65 -4.32 -2.48 9.87
N ASN A 66 -5.36 -3.29 9.66
CA ASN A 66 -5.23 -4.52 8.89
C ASN A 66 -5.49 -4.21 7.40
N LEU A 67 -4.43 -4.30 6.59
CA LEU A 67 -4.52 -4.18 5.14
C LEU A 67 -4.75 -5.55 4.51
N GLU A 68 -5.71 -5.62 3.61
CA GLU A 68 -5.98 -6.81 2.81
C GLU A 68 -5.63 -6.52 1.36
N GLN A 69 -4.61 -7.21 0.85
CA GLN A 69 -4.18 -7.06 -0.54
C GLN A 69 -5.20 -7.69 -1.47
N VAL A 70 -5.61 -6.94 -2.49
CA VAL A 70 -6.52 -7.42 -3.52
C VAL A 70 -5.74 -7.85 -4.73
N LYS A 71 -6.02 -9.06 -5.24
CA LYS A 71 -5.49 -9.49 -6.53
C LYS A 71 -6.26 -8.79 -7.65
N VAL A 72 -5.58 -7.94 -8.39
CA VAL A 72 -6.16 -7.21 -9.54
C VAL A 72 -5.63 -7.80 -10.84
N SER A 73 -6.53 -8.28 -11.71
CA SER A 73 -6.13 -8.87 -13.00
C SER A 73 -5.77 -7.83 -14.05
N PHE A 74 -6.49 -6.69 -14.06
CA PHE A 74 -6.26 -5.59 -14.99
C PHE A 74 -6.83 -4.29 -14.40
N VAL A 75 -6.26 -3.15 -14.80
CA VAL A 75 -6.74 -1.81 -14.43
C VAL A 75 -6.97 -1.01 -15.70
N VAL A 76 -8.21 -0.53 -15.90
CA VAL A 76 -8.55 0.41 -16.98
C VAL A 76 -8.81 1.77 -16.36
N ARG A 77 -8.06 2.79 -16.77
CA ARG A 77 -8.30 4.18 -16.39
C ARG A 77 -9.00 4.89 -17.53
N ILE A 78 -10.25 5.31 -17.31
CA ILE A 78 -11.01 6.13 -18.25
C ILE A 78 -10.90 7.58 -17.76
N ASN A 79 -10.31 8.45 -18.58
CA ASN A 79 -10.26 9.88 -18.32
C ASN A 79 -11.38 10.54 -19.14
N PHE A 80 -12.21 11.35 -18.48
CA PHE A 80 -13.19 12.22 -19.11
C PHE A 80 -12.75 13.67 -18.97
#